data_AF-A0AAN4UDP1-F1
#
_entry.id   AF-A0AAN4UDP1-F1
#
_cell.length_a   1.000
_cell.length_b   1.000
_cell.length_c   1.000
_cell.angle_alpha   90.00
_cell.angle_beta   90.00
_cell.angle_gamma   90.00
#
_symmetry.space_group_name_H-M   'P 1'
#
loop_
_entity.id
_entity.type
_entity.pdbx_description
1 polymer ?
#
loop_
_entity_poly.entity_id
_entity_poly.type
_entity_poly.pdbx_seq_one_letter_code
_entity_poly.pdbx_strand_id
1 'polypeptide(L)' 'MPFMHSESKKIHQISLQLFDQPGLEEFLGYEKRHKEIIDRFGRYPHRNAILGRISSNEEQKFLTEPGSSFL' A
#
# COMPACT_ATOMS: atom_id res chain seq x y z
N MET A 1 5.83 10.85 3.22
CA MET A 1 5.50 10.52 1.82
C MET A 1 3.98 10.44 1.63
N PRO A 2 3.28 11.52 1.29
CA PRO A 2 1.81 11.51 1.21
C PRO A 2 1.25 10.63 0.08
N PHE A 3 1.96 10.49 -1.04
CA PHE A 3 1.54 9.68 -2.19
C PHE A 3 1.45 8.19 -1.86
N MET A 4 2.48 7.62 -1.23
CA MET A 4 2.51 6.21 -0.78
C MET A 4 1.38 5.85 0.18
N HIS A 5 0.85 6.81 0.94
CA HIS A 5 -0.13 6.53 2.00
C HIS A 5 -1.59 6.70 1.55
N SER A 6 -1.82 7.01 0.28
CA SER A 6 -3.15 7.17 -0.30
C SER A 6 -3.81 5.82 -0.59
N GLU A 7 -5.12 5.68 -0.34
CA GLU A 7 -5.91 4.51 -0.79
C GLU A 7 -6.45 4.74 -2.22
N SER A 8 -5.59 5.16 -3.16
CA SER A 8 -5.98 5.48 -4.54
C SER A 8 -5.01 4.89 -5.57
N LYS A 9 -5.51 3.99 -6.41
CA LYS A 9 -4.73 3.38 -7.51
C LYS A 9 -4.11 4.42 -8.44
N LYS A 10 -4.84 5.50 -8.75
CA LYS A 10 -4.34 6.59 -9.62
C LYS A 10 -3.17 7.32 -8.97
N ILE A 11 -3.22 7.51 -7.64
CA ILE A 11 -2.13 8.16 -6.92
C ILE A 11 -0.88 7.28 -6.92
N HIS A 12 -1.01 5.97 -6.73
CA HIS A 12 0.12 5.04 -6.85
C HIS A 12 0.73 4.98 -8.26
N GLN A 13 -0.07 5.14 -9.32
CA GLN A 13 0.47 5.25 -10.69
C GLN A 13 1.35 6.50 -10.86
N ILE A 14 0.93 7.64 -10.30
CA ILE A 14 1.72 8.88 -10.32
C ILE A 14 2.96 8.72 -9.43
N SER A 15 2.78 8.14 -8.24
CA SER A 15 3.83 7.92 -7.25
C SER A 15 4.99 7.11 -7.82
N LEU A 16 4.71 6.04 -8.58
CA LEU A 16 5.73 5.27 -9.29
C LEU A 16 6.64 6.14 -10.16
N GLN A 17 6.07 7.07 -10.92
CA GLN A 17 6.86 7.98 -11.76
C GLN A 17 7.68 8.97 -10.94
N LEU A 18 7.16 9.41 -9.80
CA LEU A 18 7.87 10.33 -8.91
C LEU A 18 9.07 9.66 -8.22
N PHE A 19 8.95 8.37 -7.88
CA PHE A 19 10.01 7.61 -7.22
C PHE A 19 10.98 6.92 -8.18
N ASP A 20 10.67 6.85 -9.47
CA ASP A 20 11.58 6.33 -10.51
C ASP A 20 12.64 7.38 -10.89
N GLN A 21 13.43 7.79 -9.89
CA GLN A 21 14.54 8.73 -10.02
C GLN A 21 15.81 8.16 -9.37
N PRO A 22 17.00 8.46 -9.92
CA PRO A 22 18.26 8.02 -9.31
C PRO A 22 18.39 8.44 -7.85
N GLY A 23 18.78 7.51 -6.97
CA GLY A 23 18.91 7.73 -5.53
C GLY A 23 17.62 7.52 -4.73
N LEU A 24 16.51 7.16 -5.37
CA LEU A 24 15.24 6.81 -4.71
C LEU A 24 14.84 5.34 -4.88
N GLU A 25 15.78 4.46 -5.26
CA GLU A 25 15.50 3.07 -5.61
C GLU A 25 14.86 2.29 -4.44
N GLU A 26 15.27 2.59 -3.21
CA GLU A 26 14.68 2.01 -2.00
C GLU A 26 13.21 2.43 -1.84
N PHE A 27 12.92 3.73 -1.99
CA PHE A 27 11.57 4.27 -1.94
C PHE A 27 10.69 3.78 -3.08
N LEU A 28 11.26 3.58 -4.27
CA LEU A 28 10.58 2.94 -5.40
C LEU A 28 10.22 1.49 -5.07
N GLY A 29 11.10 0.76 -4.38
CA GLY A 29 10.83 -0.57 -3.85
C GLY A 29 9.64 -0.58 -2.89
N TYR A 30 9.58 0.36 -1.95
CA TYR A 30 8.44 0.51 -1.05
C TYR A 30 7.16 0.88 -1.77
N GLU A 31 7.20 1.83 -2.70
CA GLU A 31 6.05 2.26 -3.49
C GLU A 31 5.44 1.09 -4.29
N LYS A 32 6.27 0.24 -4.91
CA LYS A 32 5.81 -0.96 -5.61
C LYS A 32 5.02 -1.89 -4.70
N ARG A 33 5.51 -2.15 -3.48
CA ARG A 33 4.80 -2.98 -2.49
C ARG A 33 3.48 -2.35 -2.03
N HIS A 34 3.46 -1.04 -1.80
CA HIS A 34 2.22 -0.33 -1.46
C HIS A 34 1.20 -0.42 -2.59
N LYS A 35 1.64 -0.23 -3.83
CA LYS A 35 0.80 -0.36 -5.01
C LYS A 35 0.21 -1.76 -5.15
N GLU A 36 0.96 -2.83 -4.88
CA GLU A 36 0.45 -4.20 -4.92
C GLU A 36 -0.72 -4.41 -3.94
N ILE A 37 -0.62 -3.87 -2.71
CA ILE A 37 -1.72 -3.92 -1.73
C ILE A 37 -2.94 -3.16 -2.25
N ILE A 38 -2.74 -1.94 -2.76
CA ILE A 38 -3.83 -1.11 -3.27
C ILE A 38 -4.43 -1.69 -4.56
N ASP A 39 -3.66 -2.34 -5.41
CA ASP A 39 -4.17 -3.03 -6.59
C ASP A 39 -5.05 -4.21 -6.20
N ARG A 40 -4.63 -5.01 -5.20
CA ARG A 40 -5.32 -6.20 -4.71
C ARG A 40 -6.58 -5.87 -3.91
N PHE A 41 -6.49 -4.98 -2.91
CA PHE A 41 -7.56 -4.72 -1.96
C PHE A 41 -8.27 -3.38 -2.16
N GLY A 42 -7.69 -2.46 -2.94
CA GLY A 42 -8.23 -1.11 -3.14
C GLY A 42 -8.05 -0.17 -1.93
N ARG A 43 -7.50 -0.67 -0.82
CA ARG A 43 -7.32 0.01 0.46
C ARG A 43 -6.23 -0.68 1.27
N TYR A 44 -5.85 -0.13 2.42
CA TYR A 44 -4.89 -0.75 3.32
C TYR A 44 -5.60 -1.57 4.41
N PRO A 45 -5.54 -2.92 4.38
CA PRO A 45 -6.30 -3.74 5.31
C PRO A 45 -5.93 -3.51 6.78
N HIS A 46 -4.67 -3.13 7.07
CA HIS A 46 -4.22 -2.85 8.44
C HIS A 46 -4.90 -1.61 9.05
N ARG A 47 -5.49 -0.72 8.22
CA ARG A 47 -6.26 0.44 8.68
C ARG A 47 -7.71 0.11 8.97
N ASN A 48 -8.19 -1.07 8.58
CA ASN A 48 -9.61 -1.42 8.70
C ASN A 48 -10.11 -1.32 10.14
N ALA A 49 -9.37 -1.86 11.11
CA ALA A 49 -9.76 -1.84 12.52
C ALA A 49 -9.88 -0.41 13.08
N ILE A 50 -8.91 0.46 12.79
CA ILE A 50 -8.88 1.84 13.28
C ILE A 50 -9.98 2.69 12.61
N LEU A 51 -10.32 2.37 11.36
CA LEU A 51 -11.38 3.04 10.59
C LEU A 51 -12.77 2.40 10.77
N GLY A 52 -12.92 1.40 11.64
CA GLY A 52 -14.20 0.71 11.88
C GLY A 52 -14.72 -0.12 10.69
N ARG A 53 -13.85 -0.51 9.76
CA ARG A 53 -14.20 -1.32 8.58
C ARG A 53 -14.05 -2.81 8.91
N ILE A 54 -14.93 -3.63 8.33
CA ILE A 54 -14.84 -5.09 8.42
C ILE A 54 -13.87 -5.59 7.34
N SER A 55 -12.86 -6.37 7.75
CA SER A 55 -11.93 -7.05 6.85
C SER A 55 -12.58 -8.31 6.27
N SER A 56 -12.48 -8.48 4.96
CA SER A 56 -12.82 -9.73 4.27
C SER A 56 -11.91 -10.89 4.71
N ASN A 57 -12.29 -12.13 4.38
CA ASN A 57 -11.47 -13.31 4.70
C ASN A 57 -10.07 -13.24 4.06
N GLU A 58 -9.95 -12.68 2.85
CA GLU A 58 -8.65 -12.50 2.20
C GLU A 58 -7.80 -11.44 2.89
N GLU A 59 -8.41 -10.31 3.28
CA GLU A 59 -7.73 -9.27 4.04
C GLU A 59 -7.26 -9.79 5.41
N GLN A 60 -8.07 -10.60 6.09
CA GLN A 60 -7.68 -11.22 7.36
C GLN A 60 -6.50 -12.18 7.21
N LYS A 61 -6.48 -13.02 6.17
CA LYS A 61 -5.33 -13.88 5.86
C LYS A 61 -4.09 -13.04 5.57
N PHE A 62 -4.22 -12.03 4.72
CA PHE A 62 -3.13 -11.12 4.39
C PHE A 62 -2.55 -10.46 5.65
N LEU A 63 -3.38 -10.03 6.61
CA LEU A 63 -2.93 -9.43 7.86
C LEU A 63 -2.09 -10.36 8.76
N THR A 64 -2.06 -11.67 8.49
CA THR A 64 -1.19 -12.63 9.19
C THR A 64 0.17 -12.84 8.50
N GLU A 65 0.33 -12.34 7.27
CA GLU A 65 1.55 -12.50 6.49
C GLU A 65 2.59 -11.41 6.84
N PRO A 66 3.89 -11.71 6.70
CA PRO A 66 4.93 -10.70 6.84
C PRO A 66 4.81 -9.63 5.74
N GLY A 67 4.99 -8.36 6.10
CA GLY A 67 4.84 -7.23 5.17
C GLY A 67 3.38 -6.79 4.93
N SER A 68 2.44 -7.28 5.74
CA SER A 68 1.03 -6.90 5.70
C SER A 68 0.73 -5.50 6.26
N SER A 69 1.71 -4.93 6.96
CA SER A 69 1.76 -3.54 7.35
C SER A 69 3.13 -2.94 7.02
N PHE A 70 3.12 -1.68 6.62
CA PHE A 70 4.30 -0.85 6.49
C PHE A 70 4.14 0.28 7.50
N LEU A 71 5.13 0.46 8.37
CA LEU A 71 5.25 1.59 9.28
C LEU A 71 6.03 2.72 8.60
#